data_AF-A0A3E1ES34-F1
#
_entry.id   AF-A0A3E1ES34-F1
#
_cell.length_a   1.000
_cell.length_b   1.000
_cell.length_c   1.000
_cell.angle_alpha   90.00
_cell.angle_beta   90.00
_cell.angle_gamma   90.00
#
_symmetry.space_group_name_H-M   'P 1'
#
loop_
_entity.id
_entity.type
_entity.pdbx_description
1 polymer ?
#
loop_
_entity_poly.entity_id
_entity_poly.type
_entity_poly.pdbx_seq_one_letter_code
_entity_poly.pdbx_strand_id
1 'polypeptide(L)'
;MTAHLRGLLNRIPPVRLVGATEALVQRILLAAILWGVFSGPPLPYPNLPEPVGLARWSSLWQSLGWDLSRFSDPHVWSTTRTIVSITLVAYVAGLGLPIAVPILALLHIGIRTVVNSQGAPHHGHQILSLVLIAQWLVLWSCAAARLTARLHSSSPPPWAQPKRLHSWIWLYSIAAAAVTYPISVVTKLEVSRGKWLENSHYVAAQIVKTNRQGYYNSLDPSLLNGVPLARAASDNPAHDRYRYPVPVQAAWLKDHRALARTLFGIGFLLEACAGLAILSRWFAFWIGLGFVSLHASIGWLMALYFPLNEWLMAIYFLNAAGWIAAFRARELTRPSTTTWIAATILTSAAFAASALPSLSPTATGMLRVTIAPASSLSAILSPVTPATLAPLNLALGFAFQTIITTVAFSGLLSAWRLLASRFRRPASQG
;
A
#
# COMPACT_ATOMS: atom_id res chain seq x y z
N MET A 1 -30.75 -19.58 8.48
CA MET A 1 -30.34 -18.21 8.06
C MET A 1 -31.59 -17.40 7.79
N THR A 2 -31.88 -16.36 8.59
CA THR A 2 -33.16 -15.64 8.56
C THR A 2 -33.36 -14.86 7.26
N ALA A 3 -34.62 -14.67 6.84
CA ALA A 3 -34.97 -13.87 5.65
C ALA A 3 -34.35 -12.46 5.68
N HIS A 4 -34.14 -11.92 6.88
CA HIS A 4 -33.50 -10.64 7.12
C HIS A 4 -32.03 -10.58 6.67
N LEU A 5 -31.23 -11.61 6.99
CA LEU A 5 -29.84 -11.72 6.52
C LEU A 5 -29.77 -11.86 5.00
N ARG A 6 -30.71 -12.60 4.40
CA ARG A 6 -30.80 -12.76 2.94
C ARG A 6 -31.11 -11.42 2.25
N GLY A 7 -31.98 -10.60 2.85
CA GLY A 7 -32.29 -9.25 2.36
C GLY A 7 -31.10 -8.28 2.46
N LEU A 8 -30.31 -8.35 3.53
CA LEU A 8 -29.10 -7.54 3.71
C LEU A 8 -28.00 -7.91 2.69
N LEU A 9 -27.75 -9.20 2.48
CA LEU A 9 -26.76 -9.68 1.52
C LEU A 9 -27.12 -9.32 0.07
N ASN A 10 -28.41 -9.28 -0.27
CA ASN A 10 -28.89 -8.86 -1.58
C ASN A 10 -28.78 -7.34 -1.83
N ARG A 11 -28.55 -6.54 -0.78
CA ARG A 11 -28.35 -5.08 -0.88
C ARG A 11 -26.88 -4.68 -1.02
N ILE A 12 -25.95 -5.61 -0.85
CA ILE A 12 -24.53 -5.34 -1.13
C ILE A 12 -24.44 -5.03 -2.62
N PRO A 13 -23.95 -3.83 -3.01
CA PRO A 13 -23.82 -3.47 -4.41
C PRO A 13 -23.06 -4.58 -5.14
N PRO A 14 -23.49 -4.96 -6.36
CA PRO A 14 -22.86 -6.06 -7.06
C PRO A 14 -21.36 -5.80 -7.18
N VAL A 15 -20.55 -6.74 -6.70
CA VAL A 15 -19.11 -6.71 -6.89
C VAL A 15 -18.87 -6.53 -8.38
N ARG A 16 -18.19 -5.45 -8.76
CA ARG A 16 -17.92 -5.16 -10.18
C ARG A 16 -17.16 -6.34 -10.77
N LEU A 17 -17.57 -6.72 -11.98
CA LEU A 17 -17.02 -7.89 -12.64
C LEU A 17 -15.57 -7.63 -13.05
N VAL A 18 -14.68 -8.48 -12.57
CA VAL A 18 -13.29 -8.58 -13.04
C VAL A 18 -13.27 -9.58 -14.19
N GLY A 19 -12.91 -9.10 -15.38
CA GLY A 19 -12.82 -9.92 -16.59
C GLY A 19 -11.65 -10.91 -16.53
N ALA A 20 -11.70 -11.94 -17.39
CA ALA A 20 -10.66 -12.97 -17.44
C ALA A 20 -9.26 -12.40 -17.77
N THR A 21 -9.18 -11.46 -18.72
CA THR A 21 -7.92 -10.79 -19.10
C THR A 21 -7.36 -9.95 -17.95
N GLU A 22 -8.21 -9.18 -17.28
CA GLU A 22 -7.81 -8.39 -16.10
C GLU A 22 -7.26 -9.30 -15.00
N ALA A 23 -7.97 -10.39 -14.70
CA ALA A 23 -7.55 -11.37 -13.71
C ALA A 23 -6.22 -12.05 -14.09
N LEU A 24 -6.02 -12.38 -15.38
CA LEU A 24 -4.78 -12.97 -15.86
C LEU A 24 -3.60 -12.01 -15.65
N VAL A 25 -3.76 -10.73 -16.04
CA VAL A 25 -2.71 -9.72 -15.85
C VAL A 25 -2.37 -9.54 -14.37
N GLN A 26 -3.38 -9.45 -13.50
CA GLN A 26 -3.16 -9.35 -12.04
C GLN A 26 -2.37 -10.56 -11.50
N ARG A 27 -2.69 -11.78 -11.97
CA ARG A 27 -1.96 -12.99 -11.56
C ARG A 27 -0.52 -13.02 -12.08
N ILE A 28 -0.27 -12.62 -13.33
CA ILE A 28 1.08 -12.51 -13.91
C ILE A 28 1.92 -11.54 -13.09
N LEU A 29 1.40 -10.35 -12.81
CA LEU A 29 2.12 -9.32 -12.07
C LEU A 29 2.39 -9.74 -10.61
N LEU A 30 1.41 -10.35 -9.94
CA LEU A 30 1.64 -10.88 -8.59
C LEU A 30 2.67 -12.02 -8.60
N ALA A 31 2.61 -12.90 -9.61
CA ALA A 31 3.57 -13.98 -9.75
C ALA A 31 4.99 -13.48 -9.98
N ALA A 32 5.16 -12.42 -10.77
CA ALA A 32 6.46 -11.75 -10.95
C ALA A 32 7.01 -11.18 -9.63
N ILE A 33 6.16 -10.53 -8.82
CA ILE A 33 6.56 -10.06 -7.48
C ILE A 33 7.00 -11.24 -6.61
N LEU A 34 6.18 -12.28 -6.52
CA LEU A 34 6.49 -13.45 -5.71
C LEU A 34 7.78 -14.11 -6.18
N TRP A 35 7.96 -14.28 -7.48
CA TRP A 35 9.21 -14.82 -8.00
C TRP A 35 10.42 -13.98 -7.56
N GLY A 36 10.35 -12.65 -7.65
CA GLY A 36 11.42 -11.78 -7.14
C GLY A 36 11.72 -11.95 -5.65
N VAL A 37 10.69 -12.29 -4.85
CA VAL A 37 10.83 -12.60 -3.42
C VAL A 37 11.54 -13.94 -3.17
N PHE A 38 11.39 -14.93 -4.07
CA PHE A 38 11.98 -16.27 -3.94
C PHE A 38 13.23 -16.50 -4.80
N SER A 39 13.55 -15.62 -5.75
CA SER A 39 14.67 -15.81 -6.68
C SER A 39 16.04 -15.52 -6.07
N GLY A 40 16.07 -14.95 -4.87
CA GLY A 40 17.30 -14.62 -4.15
C GLY A 40 18.11 -15.85 -3.71
N PRO A 41 19.33 -15.62 -3.17
CA PRO A 41 20.11 -16.66 -2.54
C PRO A 41 19.39 -17.21 -1.29
N PRO A 42 19.81 -18.39 -0.78
CA PRO A 42 19.34 -18.91 0.50
C PRO A 42 19.48 -17.87 1.63
N LEU A 43 18.68 -18.05 2.68
CA LEU A 43 18.75 -17.15 3.84
C LEU A 43 20.12 -17.30 4.53
N PRO A 44 20.82 -16.20 4.84
CA PRO A 44 22.24 -16.25 5.21
C PRO A 44 22.50 -16.81 6.61
N TYR A 45 21.50 -16.83 7.49
CA TYR A 45 21.69 -17.19 8.89
C TYR A 45 20.86 -18.42 9.28
N PRO A 46 21.46 -19.48 9.83
CA PRO A 46 20.68 -20.62 10.35
C PRO A 46 19.99 -20.28 11.67
N ASN A 47 20.51 -19.31 12.43
CA ASN A 47 19.97 -18.98 13.75
C ASN A 47 18.78 -18.01 13.68
N LEU A 48 17.86 -18.17 14.63
CA LEU A 48 16.69 -17.32 14.83
C LEU A 48 16.85 -16.54 16.16
N PRO A 49 17.68 -15.48 16.22
CA PRO A 49 17.98 -14.79 17.48
C PRO A 49 16.74 -14.20 18.16
N GLU A 50 15.75 -13.77 17.38
CA GLU A 50 14.51 -13.18 17.87
C GLU A 50 13.29 -13.91 17.29
N PRO A 51 12.91 -15.10 17.80
CA PRO A 51 11.77 -15.85 17.27
C PRO A 51 10.48 -15.01 17.30
N VAL A 52 9.81 -14.86 16.15
CA VAL A 52 8.53 -14.14 16.00
C VAL A 52 7.50 -15.01 15.29
N GLY A 53 6.22 -14.74 15.52
CA GLY A 53 5.12 -15.45 14.85
C GLY A 53 5.24 -16.97 14.98
N LEU A 54 5.21 -17.68 13.84
CA LEU A 54 5.31 -19.14 13.80
C LEU A 54 6.63 -19.68 14.35
N ALA A 55 7.73 -18.92 14.32
CA ALA A 55 9.02 -19.36 14.86
C ALA A 55 9.02 -19.51 16.39
N ARG A 56 8.05 -18.89 17.09
CA ARG A 56 7.88 -19.08 18.55
C ARG A 56 7.32 -20.44 18.92
N TRP A 57 6.77 -21.19 17.96
CA TRP A 57 6.11 -22.47 18.20
C TRP A 57 7.07 -23.63 17.90
N SER A 58 8.27 -23.59 18.46
CA SER A 58 9.32 -24.60 18.21
C SER A 58 8.86 -26.03 18.51
N SER A 59 8.06 -26.22 19.56
CA SER A 59 7.50 -27.53 19.92
C SER A 59 6.55 -28.09 18.84
N LEU A 60 5.76 -27.23 18.17
CA LEU A 60 4.91 -27.64 17.05
C LEU A 60 5.76 -28.09 15.87
N TRP A 61 6.80 -27.33 15.52
CA TRP A 61 7.67 -27.68 14.39
C TRP A 61 8.42 -28.98 14.68
N GLN A 62 8.94 -29.13 15.90
CA GLN A 62 9.62 -30.33 16.34
C GLN A 62 8.69 -31.56 16.31
N SER A 63 7.43 -31.44 16.71
CA SER A 63 6.47 -32.56 16.64
C SER A 63 6.11 -32.96 15.21
N LEU A 64 6.23 -32.03 14.26
CA LEU A 64 6.11 -32.30 12.82
C LEU A 64 7.42 -32.80 12.19
N GLY A 65 8.49 -32.99 12.97
CA GLY A 65 9.80 -33.38 12.46
C GLY A 65 10.46 -32.32 11.57
N TRP A 66 10.08 -31.05 11.73
CA TRP A 66 10.51 -29.94 10.90
C TRP A 66 11.09 -28.80 11.74
N ASP A 67 11.89 -27.93 11.11
CA ASP A 67 12.37 -26.68 11.70
C ASP A 67 12.33 -25.58 10.65
N LEU A 68 11.77 -24.42 11.01
CA LEU A 68 11.71 -23.25 10.13
C LEU A 68 13.11 -22.75 9.75
N SER A 69 14.12 -22.92 10.61
CA SER A 69 15.51 -22.56 10.31
C SER A 69 16.05 -23.25 9.05
N ARG A 70 15.48 -24.40 8.65
CA ARG A 70 15.84 -25.14 7.44
C ARG A 70 15.64 -24.36 6.16
N PHE A 71 14.89 -23.26 6.15
CA PHE A 71 14.86 -22.37 4.97
C PHE A 71 16.21 -21.72 4.67
N SER A 72 17.16 -21.74 5.61
CA SER A 72 18.55 -21.33 5.39
C SER A 72 19.43 -22.44 4.80
N ASP A 73 18.96 -23.70 4.75
CA ASP A 73 19.66 -24.80 4.09
C ASP A 73 19.58 -24.64 2.55
N PRO A 74 20.70 -24.66 1.82
CA PRO A 74 20.70 -24.47 0.36
C PRO A 74 19.88 -25.50 -0.43
N HIS A 75 19.86 -26.76 0.01
CA HIS A 75 19.09 -27.82 -0.64
C HIS A 75 17.59 -27.63 -0.42
N VAL A 76 17.18 -27.30 0.81
CA VAL A 76 15.77 -26.98 1.13
C VAL A 76 15.33 -25.72 0.39
N TRP A 77 16.19 -24.69 0.30
CA TRP A 77 15.92 -23.48 -0.47
C TRP A 77 15.73 -23.76 -1.96
N SER A 78 16.62 -24.55 -2.56
CA SER A 78 16.52 -24.98 -3.97
C SER A 78 15.20 -25.72 -4.24
N THR A 79 14.87 -26.69 -3.38
CA THR A 79 13.62 -27.44 -3.45
C THR A 79 12.40 -26.51 -3.34
N THR A 80 12.44 -25.57 -2.39
CA THR A 80 11.38 -24.57 -2.19
C THR A 80 11.20 -23.70 -3.43
N ARG A 81 12.29 -23.24 -4.05
CA ARG A 81 12.23 -22.45 -5.29
C ARG A 81 11.61 -23.23 -6.45
N THR A 82 11.93 -24.52 -6.58
CA THR A 82 11.31 -25.38 -7.60
C THR A 82 9.81 -25.51 -7.37
N ILE A 83 9.38 -25.79 -6.13
CA ILE A 83 7.96 -25.85 -5.76
C ILE A 83 7.26 -24.52 -6.08
N VAL A 84 7.84 -23.40 -5.66
CA VAL A 84 7.30 -22.06 -5.94
C VAL A 84 7.19 -21.83 -7.45
N SER A 85 8.21 -22.15 -8.24
CA SER A 85 8.20 -21.95 -9.69
C SER A 85 7.04 -22.67 -10.37
N ILE A 86 6.88 -23.97 -10.08
CA ILE A 86 5.80 -24.80 -10.60
C ILE A 86 4.44 -24.24 -10.16
N THR A 87 4.34 -23.86 -8.88
CA THR A 87 3.10 -23.33 -8.30
C THR A 87 2.72 -21.97 -8.90
N LEU A 88 3.71 -21.11 -9.22
CA LEU A 88 3.47 -19.82 -9.87
C LEU A 88 2.98 -20.01 -11.30
N VAL A 89 3.51 -20.98 -12.06
CA VAL A 89 2.99 -21.32 -13.39
C VAL A 89 1.53 -21.77 -13.30
N ALA A 90 1.20 -22.66 -12.37
CA ALA A 90 -0.18 -23.10 -12.13
C ALA A 90 -1.09 -21.92 -11.72
N TYR A 91 -0.60 -21.04 -10.84
CA TYR A 91 -1.31 -19.84 -10.41
C TYR A 91 -1.63 -18.91 -11.59
N VAL A 92 -0.65 -18.57 -12.42
CA VAL A 92 -0.83 -17.72 -13.60
C VAL A 92 -1.87 -18.33 -14.56
N ALA A 93 -1.70 -19.62 -14.86
CA ALA A 93 -2.61 -20.38 -15.73
C ALA A 93 -4.03 -20.52 -15.16
N GLY A 94 -4.24 -20.23 -13.86
CA GLY A 94 -5.53 -20.40 -13.20
C GLY A 94 -5.85 -21.87 -12.88
N LEU A 95 -4.85 -22.76 -12.92
CA LEU A 95 -4.99 -24.19 -12.69
C LEU A 95 -4.84 -24.48 -11.20
N GLY A 96 -5.79 -25.23 -10.64
CA GLY A 96 -5.70 -25.68 -9.25
C GLY A 96 -5.55 -24.55 -8.23
N LEU A 97 -6.12 -23.36 -8.48
CA LEU A 97 -5.95 -22.18 -7.60
C LEU A 97 -6.19 -22.46 -6.11
N PRO A 98 -7.21 -23.24 -5.68
CA PRO A 98 -7.40 -23.58 -4.27
C PRO A 98 -6.25 -24.36 -3.63
N ILE A 99 -5.33 -24.93 -4.41
CA ILE A 99 -4.12 -25.61 -3.94
C ILE A 99 -2.89 -24.72 -4.13
N ALA A 100 -2.77 -24.08 -5.30
CA ALA A 100 -1.62 -23.25 -5.63
C ALA A 100 -1.45 -22.05 -4.68
N VAL A 101 -2.54 -21.32 -4.37
CA VAL A 101 -2.46 -20.14 -3.50
C VAL A 101 -2.07 -20.47 -2.05
N PRO A 102 -2.64 -21.51 -1.40
CA PRO A 102 -2.17 -21.93 -0.07
C PRO A 102 -0.69 -22.28 -0.03
N ILE A 103 -0.18 -23.02 -1.03
CA ILE A 103 1.25 -23.38 -1.08
C ILE A 103 2.10 -22.11 -1.12
N LEU A 104 1.77 -21.15 -2.00
CA LEU A 104 2.47 -19.86 -2.08
C LEU A 104 2.36 -19.07 -0.77
N ALA A 105 1.18 -19.03 -0.15
CA ALA A 105 0.95 -18.35 1.13
C ALA A 105 1.80 -18.94 2.24
N LEU A 106 1.77 -20.26 2.43
CA LEU A 106 2.50 -20.96 3.49
C LEU A 106 4.01 -20.83 3.33
N LEU A 107 4.54 -21.02 2.12
CA LEU A 107 5.97 -20.86 1.86
C LEU A 107 6.42 -19.41 2.04
N HIS A 108 5.63 -18.44 1.57
CA HIS A 108 5.94 -17.02 1.76
C HIS A 108 5.94 -16.62 3.24
N ILE A 109 4.93 -17.06 4.00
CA ILE A 109 4.83 -16.81 5.45
C ILE A 109 5.99 -17.48 6.19
N GLY A 110 6.30 -18.75 5.90
CA GLY A 110 7.38 -19.49 6.56
C GLY A 110 8.73 -18.79 6.37
N ILE A 111 9.11 -18.51 5.12
CA ILE A 111 10.37 -17.84 4.80
C ILE A 111 10.44 -16.44 5.42
N ARG A 112 9.36 -15.66 5.35
CA ARG A 112 9.37 -14.29 5.89
C ARG A 112 9.27 -14.25 7.42
N THR A 113 8.76 -15.31 8.04
CA THR A 113 8.88 -15.50 9.49
C THR A 113 10.35 -15.69 9.88
N VAL A 114 11.09 -16.53 9.15
CA VAL A 114 12.54 -16.72 9.38
C VAL A 114 13.30 -15.42 9.22
N VAL A 115 13.09 -14.69 8.11
CA VAL A 115 13.75 -13.39 7.87
C VAL A 115 13.44 -12.37 8.98
N ASN A 116 12.19 -12.28 9.41
CA ASN A 116 11.85 -11.38 10.52
C ASN A 116 12.54 -11.80 11.82
N SER A 117 12.66 -13.11 12.08
CA SER A 117 13.35 -13.66 13.25
C SER A 117 14.87 -13.50 13.23
N GLN A 118 15.45 -13.21 12.07
CA GLN A 118 16.84 -12.84 11.89
C GLN A 118 17.08 -11.32 12.08
N GLY A 119 16.06 -10.57 12.52
CA GLY A 119 16.19 -9.13 12.78
C GLY A 119 15.97 -8.24 11.56
N ALA A 120 15.40 -8.77 10.46
CA ALA A 120 15.06 -8.00 9.26
C ALA A 120 13.54 -7.88 9.05
N PRO A 121 12.77 -7.30 10.00
CA PRO A 121 11.33 -7.15 9.86
C PRO A 121 11.01 -6.23 8.67
N HIS A 122 10.13 -6.69 7.78
CA HIS A 122 9.73 -5.88 6.62
C HIS A 122 8.23 -5.98 6.35
N HIS A 123 7.51 -4.91 6.70
CA HIS A 123 6.04 -4.86 6.64
C HIS A 123 5.45 -5.12 5.26
N GLY A 124 6.17 -4.80 4.18
CA GLY A 124 5.64 -5.07 2.84
C GLY A 124 5.49 -6.56 2.50
N HIS A 125 6.30 -7.42 3.11
CA HIS A 125 6.09 -8.87 2.99
C HIS A 125 4.88 -9.31 3.82
N GLN A 126 4.60 -8.67 4.95
CA GLN A 126 3.44 -9.00 5.77
C GLN A 126 2.13 -8.69 5.02
N ILE A 127 2.07 -7.55 4.32
CA ILE A 127 0.93 -7.19 3.46
C ILE A 127 0.76 -8.20 2.32
N LEU A 128 1.86 -8.60 1.65
CA LEU A 128 1.82 -9.62 0.60
C LEU A 128 1.30 -10.97 1.12
N SER A 129 1.75 -11.41 2.31
CA SER A 129 1.21 -12.60 2.98
C SER A 129 -0.28 -12.49 3.27
N LEU A 130 -0.75 -11.34 3.76
CA LEU A 130 -2.17 -11.10 4.03
C LEU A 130 -3.01 -11.16 2.75
N VAL A 131 -2.50 -10.60 1.64
CA VAL A 131 -3.16 -10.71 0.32
C VAL A 131 -3.27 -12.17 -0.10
N LEU A 132 -2.21 -12.96 0.01
CA LEU A 132 -2.23 -14.39 -0.32
C LEU A 132 -3.22 -15.19 0.55
N ILE A 133 -3.25 -14.93 1.86
CA ILE A 133 -4.23 -15.54 2.79
C ILE A 133 -5.65 -15.15 2.37
N ALA A 134 -5.91 -13.87 2.07
CA ALA A 134 -7.23 -13.43 1.67
C ALA A 134 -7.69 -14.09 0.35
N GLN A 135 -6.79 -14.24 -0.62
CA GLN A 135 -7.06 -14.99 -1.85
C GLN A 135 -7.34 -16.46 -1.59
N TRP A 136 -6.55 -17.10 -0.71
CA TRP A 136 -6.78 -18.48 -0.26
C TRP A 136 -8.20 -18.61 0.32
N LEU A 137 -8.55 -17.80 1.31
CA LEU A 137 -9.86 -17.86 1.97
C LEU A 137 -11.00 -17.74 0.95
N VAL A 138 -10.94 -16.79 0.02
CA VAL A 138 -11.94 -16.66 -1.06
C VAL A 138 -12.04 -17.92 -1.91
N LEU A 139 -10.91 -18.47 -2.34
CA LEU A 139 -10.86 -19.66 -3.20
C LEU A 139 -11.47 -20.88 -2.50
N TRP A 140 -11.13 -21.09 -1.23
CA TRP A 140 -11.65 -22.21 -0.44
C TRP A 140 -13.12 -22.03 -0.08
N SER A 141 -13.56 -20.83 0.32
CA SER A 141 -14.98 -20.56 0.57
C SER A 141 -15.82 -20.81 -0.69
N CYS A 142 -15.34 -20.37 -1.86
CA CYS A 142 -16.02 -20.63 -3.12
C CYS A 142 -15.97 -22.11 -3.54
N ALA A 143 -14.88 -22.82 -3.25
CA ALA A 143 -14.77 -24.26 -3.53
C ALA A 143 -15.72 -25.07 -2.64
N ALA A 144 -15.71 -24.81 -1.32
CA ALA A 144 -16.59 -25.44 -0.35
C ALA A 144 -18.06 -25.21 -0.69
N ALA A 145 -18.48 -23.97 -0.96
CA ALA A 145 -19.86 -23.67 -1.33
C ALA A 145 -20.31 -24.38 -2.61
N ARG A 146 -19.42 -24.51 -3.61
CA ARG A 146 -19.71 -25.26 -4.84
C ARG A 146 -19.79 -26.77 -4.59
N LEU A 147 -18.93 -27.32 -3.74
CA LEU A 147 -18.97 -28.72 -3.35
C LEU A 147 -20.27 -29.02 -2.61
N THR A 148 -20.63 -28.22 -1.60
CA THR A 148 -21.90 -28.36 -0.87
C THR A 148 -23.09 -28.28 -1.82
N ALA A 149 -23.10 -27.32 -2.74
CA ALA A 149 -24.19 -27.18 -3.71
C ALA A 149 -24.33 -28.43 -4.60
N ARG A 150 -23.21 -28.98 -5.10
CA ARG A 150 -23.17 -30.24 -5.86
C ARG A 150 -23.69 -31.43 -5.07
N LEU A 151 -23.26 -31.57 -3.81
CA LEU A 151 -23.71 -32.65 -2.92
C LEU A 151 -25.21 -32.59 -2.63
N HIS A 152 -25.81 -31.40 -2.67
CA HIS A 152 -27.25 -31.20 -2.45
C HIS A 152 -28.04 -31.01 -3.76
N SER A 153 -27.46 -31.33 -4.92
CA SER A 153 -28.10 -31.14 -6.24
C SER A 153 -28.71 -29.74 -6.44
N SER A 154 -28.05 -28.72 -5.89
CA SER A 154 -28.51 -27.34 -5.88
C SER A 154 -27.55 -26.43 -6.65
N SER A 155 -28.04 -25.28 -7.07
CA SER A 155 -27.18 -24.26 -7.68
C SER A 155 -26.29 -23.60 -6.62
N PRO A 156 -25.00 -23.36 -6.89
CA PRO A 156 -24.14 -22.64 -5.96
C PRO A 156 -24.68 -21.22 -5.73
N PRO A 157 -24.51 -20.68 -4.51
CA PRO A 157 -24.99 -19.34 -4.20
C PRO A 157 -24.34 -18.30 -5.13
N PRO A 158 -25.01 -17.16 -5.42
CA PRO A 158 -24.54 -16.19 -6.41
C PRO A 158 -23.09 -15.72 -6.22
N TRP A 159 -22.62 -15.62 -4.97
CA TRP A 159 -21.26 -15.23 -4.66
C TRP A 159 -20.21 -16.31 -4.98
N ALA A 160 -20.58 -17.59 -4.98
CA ALA A 160 -19.69 -18.72 -5.30
C ALA A 160 -19.70 -19.10 -6.79
N GLN A 161 -20.44 -18.37 -7.63
CA GLN A 161 -20.51 -18.65 -9.05
C GLN A 161 -19.14 -18.39 -9.72
N PRO A 162 -18.68 -19.27 -10.64
CA PRO A 162 -17.36 -19.15 -11.27
C PRO A 162 -17.07 -17.78 -11.87
N LYS A 163 -18.07 -17.18 -12.53
CA LYS A 163 -17.96 -15.85 -13.17
C LYS A 163 -17.64 -14.71 -12.19
N ARG A 164 -17.83 -14.90 -10.88
CA ARG A 164 -17.56 -13.88 -9.85
C ARG A 164 -16.27 -14.14 -9.08
N LEU A 165 -15.62 -15.29 -9.26
CA LEU A 165 -14.46 -15.69 -8.47
C LEU A 165 -13.34 -14.65 -8.52
N HIS A 166 -12.98 -14.18 -9.72
CA HIS A 166 -11.93 -13.17 -9.89
C HIS A 166 -12.29 -11.83 -9.25
N SER A 167 -13.57 -11.49 -9.20
CA SER A 167 -14.05 -10.25 -8.60
C SER A 167 -13.87 -10.27 -7.09
N TRP A 168 -14.12 -11.43 -6.46
CA TRP A 168 -13.87 -11.64 -5.04
C TRP A 168 -12.38 -11.67 -4.71
N ILE A 169 -11.56 -12.34 -5.51
CA ILE A 169 -10.10 -12.37 -5.34
C ILE A 169 -9.55 -10.93 -5.37
N TRP A 170 -9.95 -10.12 -6.35
CA TRP A 170 -9.56 -8.71 -6.44
C TRP A 170 -10.01 -7.90 -5.21
N LEU A 171 -11.30 -7.99 -4.85
CA LEU A 171 -11.87 -7.23 -3.72
C LEU A 171 -11.17 -7.56 -2.40
N TYR A 172 -10.96 -8.85 -2.12
CA TYR A 172 -10.30 -9.28 -0.88
C TYR A 172 -8.80 -8.98 -0.88
N SER A 173 -8.15 -8.93 -2.05
CA SER A 173 -6.76 -8.45 -2.15
C SER A 173 -6.66 -6.97 -1.78
N ILE A 174 -7.59 -6.13 -2.26
CA ILE A 174 -7.68 -4.72 -1.82
C ILE A 174 -7.97 -4.65 -0.34
N ALA A 175 -8.97 -5.38 0.16
CA ALA A 175 -9.37 -5.32 1.56
C ALA A 175 -8.22 -5.72 2.51
N ALA A 176 -7.50 -6.80 2.18
CA ALA A 176 -6.35 -7.28 2.95
C ALA A 176 -5.21 -6.27 3.02
N ALA A 177 -4.95 -5.54 1.93
CA ALA A 177 -3.94 -4.50 1.94
C ALA A 177 -4.45 -3.21 2.61
N ALA A 178 -5.68 -2.79 2.30
CA ALA A 178 -6.30 -1.58 2.79
C ALA A 178 -6.43 -1.57 4.32
N VAL A 179 -6.78 -2.70 4.95
CA VAL A 179 -6.96 -2.78 6.42
C VAL A 179 -5.66 -2.52 7.19
N THR A 180 -4.50 -2.75 6.58
CA THR A 180 -3.20 -2.54 7.25
C THR A 180 -2.89 -1.06 7.50
N TYR A 181 -3.42 -0.16 6.69
CA TYR A 181 -3.16 1.28 6.81
C TYR A 181 -3.93 1.94 7.98
N PRO A 182 -5.24 1.70 8.20
CA PRO A 182 -5.94 2.16 9.40
C PRO A 182 -5.35 1.56 10.68
N ILE A 183 -4.87 0.31 10.64
CA ILE A 183 -4.13 -0.26 11.77
C ILE A 183 -2.89 0.59 12.07
N SER A 184 -2.13 0.97 11.04
CA SER A 184 -0.99 1.89 11.21
C SER A 184 -1.39 3.23 11.84
N VAL A 185 -2.53 3.80 11.43
CA VAL A 185 -3.08 5.03 12.03
C VAL A 185 -3.40 4.86 13.51
N VAL A 186 -4.08 3.77 13.88
CA VAL A 186 -4.40 3.47 15.28
C VAL A 186 -3.12 3.31 16.10
N THR A 187 -2.15 2.55 15.61
CA THR A 187 -0.85 2.40 16.29
C THR A 187 -0.11 3.74 16.42
N LYS A 188 -0.14 4.58 15.39
CA LYS A 188 0.44 5.93 15.43
C LYS A 188 -0.23 6.79 16.51
N LEU A 189 -1.55 6.75 16.60
CA LEU A 189 -2.30 7.47 17.63
C LEU A 189 -2.02 6.93 19.03
N GLU A 190 -1.98 5.61 19.21
CA GLU A 190 -1.71 4.98 20.50
C GLU A 190 -0.31 5.32 21.01
N VAL A 191 0.73 5.06 20.21
CA VAL A 191 2.13 5.31 20.58
C VAL A 191 2.41 6.78 20.84
N SER A 192 1.74 7.68 20.12
CA SER A 192 1.88 9.13 20.31
C SER A 192 0.92 9.74 21.33
N ARG A 193 0.04 8.95 21.96
CA ARG A 193 -1.05 9.44 22.84
C ARG A 193 -1.93 10.49 22.16
N GLY A 194 -2.28 10.26 20.90
CA GLY A 194 -3.10 11.14 20.07
C GLY A 194 -2.35 12.32 19.44
N LYS A 195 -1.07 12.53 19.78
CA LYS A 195 -0.30 13.71 19.34
C LYS A 195 0.47 13.48 18.03
N TRP A 196 0.16 12.43 17.27
CA TRP A 196 0.95 12.08 16.08
C TRP A 196 1.02 13.23 15.07
N LEU A 197 -0.13 13.83 14.73
CA LEU A 197 -0.18 14.94 13.76
C LEU A 197 0.61 16.17 14.25
N GLU A 198 0.49 16.52 15.53
CA GLU A 198 1.25 17.61 16.16
C GLU A 198 2.77 17.35 16.08
N ASN A 199 3.18 16.12 16.37
CA ASN A 199 4.57 15.69 16.44
C ASN A 199 5.15 15.22 15.10
N SER A 200 4.35 15.15 14.04
CA SER A 200 4.76 14.60 12.75
C SER A 200 5.92 15.36 12.09
N HIS A 201 6.11 16.64 12.42
CA HIS A 201 7.28 17.41 11.99
C HIS A 201 8.63 16.83 12.46
N TYR A 202 8.65 16.06 13.56
CA TYR A 202 9.86 15.40 14.02
C TYR A 202 10.30 14.25 13.10
N VAL A 203 9.45 13.76 12.20
CA VAL A 203 9.83 12.74 11.20
C VAL A 203 10.98 13.22 10.34
N ALA A 204 10.99 14.50 9.93
CA ALA A 204 12.11 15.10 9.21
C ALA A 204 13.43 14.99 10.01
N ALA A 205 13.40 15.28 11.31
CA ALA A 205 14.56 15.14 12.18
C ALA A 205 15.03 13.68 12.33
N GLN A 206 14.09 12.72 12.39
CA GLN A 206 14.44 11.30 12.42
C GLN A 206 15.09 10.84 11.12
N ILE A 207 14.65 11.34 9.95
CA ILE A 207 15.29 11.06 8.66
C ILE A 207 16.75 11.52 8.68
N VAL A 208 17.00 12.76 9.13
CA VAL A 208 18.35 13.30 9.30
C VAL A 208 19.18 12.43 10.24
N LYS A 209 18.60 12.02 11.38
CA LYS A 209 19.27 11.17 12.37
C LYS A 209 19.64 9.81 11.78
N THR A 210 18.70 9.10 11.14
CA THR A 210 18.94 7.78 10.56
C THR A 210 20.00 7.82 9.47
N ASN A 211 19.99 8.85 8.62
CA ASN A 211 21.02 9.02 7.60
C ASN A 211 22.41 9.22 8.22
N ARG A 212 22.53 10.08 9.25
CA ARG A 212 23.80 10.26 9.98
C ARG A 212 24.24 9.01 10.72
N GLN A 213 23.33 8.26 11.32
CA GLN A 213 23.64 6.99 11.97
C GLN A 213 24.26 6.01 10.97
N GLY A 214 23.74 5.95 9.75
CA GLY A 214 24.32 5.13 8.68
C GLY A 214 25.78 5.49 8.38
N TYR A 215 26.09 6.79 8.29
CA TYR A 215 27.46 7.27 8.14
C TYR A 215 28.35 6.84 9.32
N TYR A 216 27.93 7.09 10.56
CA TYR A 216 28.72 6.72 11.73
C TYR A 216 28.96 5.21 11.86
N ASN A 217 27.96 4.38 11.53
CA ASN A 217 28.12 2.93 11.49
C ASN A 217 29.18 2.49 10.46
N SER A 218 29.42 3.28 9.40
CA SER A 218 30.48 3.01 8.42
C SER A 218 31.88 3.43 8.87
N LEU A 219 31.97 4.21 9.96
CA LEU A 219 33.25 4.69 10.52
C LEU A 219 33.75 3.84 11.69
N ASP A 220 32.91 2.99 12.30
CA ASP A 220 33.26 2.20 13.48
C ASP A 220 34.21 1.04 13.13
N PRO A 221 35.49 1.05 13.57
CA PRO A 221 36.46 0.00 13.29
C PRO A 221 36.03 -1.38 13.81
N SER A 222 35.21 -1.44 14.88
CA SER A 222 34.74 -2.69 15.45
C SER A 222 33.69 -3.40 14.57
N LEU A 223 32.96 -2.64 13.75
CA LEU A 223 32.09 -3.14 12.66
C LEU A 223 32.89 -3.41 11.37
N LEU A 224 34.13 -2.93 11.28
CA LEU A 224 35.08 -3.12 10.18
C LEU A 224 36.07 -4.28 10.43
N ASN A 225 35.98 -4.96 11.58
CA ASN A 225 36.84 -6.09 11.94
C ASN A 225 36.59 -7.29 11.02
N GLY A 226 37.28 -7.31 9.87
CA GLY A 226 37.36 -8.46 8.95
C GLY A 226 36.42 -8.40 7.74
N VAL A 227 35.48 -7.45 7.69
CA VAL A 227 34.75 -7.14 6.46
C VAL A 227 35.47 -5.98 5.81
N PRO A 228 36.14 -6.16 4.64
CA PRO A 228 36.69 -5.03 3.91
C PRO A 228 35.59 -3.98 3.79
N LEU A 229 35.89 -2.70 4.10
CA LEU A 229 35.01 -1.60 3.72
C LEU A 229 34.53 -1.96 2.33
N ALA A 230 33.21 -2.14 2.16
CA ALA A 230 32.66 -2.24 0.84
C ALA A 230 32.99 -0.90 0.21
N ARG A 231 34.17 -0.82 -0.45
CA ARG A 231 34.45 0.16 -1.47
C ARG A 231 33.20 0.06 -2.30
N ALA A 232 32.40 1.13 -2.30
CA ALA A 232 31.28 1.21 -3.19
C ALA A 232 31.85 0.74 -4.54
N ALA A 233 31.33 -0.36 -5.08
CA ALA A 233 31.96 -1.07 -6.20
C ALA A 233 32.10 -0.18 -7.45
N SER A 234 31.50 1.00 -7.38
CA SER A 234 31.72 2.14 -8.25
C SER A 234 31.87 3.40 -7.38
N ASP A 235 32.77 4.31 -7.77
CA ASP A 235 32.80 5.73 -7.38
C ASP A 235 31.55 6.49 -7.90
N ASN A 236 30.38 5.83 -7.91
CA ASN A 236 29.14 6.40 -8.40
C ASN A 236 28.49 7.19 -7.27
N PRO A 237 28.38 8.51 -7.41
CA PRO A 237 27.70 9.35 -6.43
C PRO A 237 26.25 8.98 -6.15
N ALA A 238 25.59 8.29 -7.08
CA ALA A 238 24.23 7.84 -6.88
C ALA A 238 24.11 6.63 -5.92
N HIS A 239 25.22 5.96 -5.58
CA HIS A 239 25.20 4.70 -4.84
C HIS A 239 26.08 4.66 -3.58
N ASP A 240 26.99 5.61 -3.36
CA ASP A 240 27.78 5.73 -2.11
C ASP A 240 26.98 6.44 -1.00
N ARG A 241 25.83 5.85 -0.65
CA ARG A 241 24.77 6.39 0.24
C ARG A 241 25.25 6.78 1.63
N TYR A 242 26.40 6.24 2.05
CA TYR A 242 26.96 6.46 3.38
C TYR A 242 27.83 7.71 3.41
N ARG A 243 28.40 8.16 2.29
CA ARG A 243 29.21 9.39 2.21
C ARG A 243 28.42 10.66 1.83
N TYR A 244 27.18 10.55 1.35
CA TYR A 244 26.41 11.73 0.93
C TYR A 244 25.79 12.51 2.10
N PRO A 245 25.69 13.85 1.98
CA PRO A 245 25.06 14.70 2.98
C PRO A 245 23.58 14.33 3.14
N VAL A 246 23.09 14.51 4.37
CA VAL A 246 21.66 14.50 4.73
C VAL A 246 20.81 15.01 3.55
N PRO A 247 19.77 14.29 3.12
CA PRO A 247 18.92 14.76 2.02
C PRO A 247 18.53 16.23 2.27
N VAL A 248 18.95 17.12 1.37
CA VAL A 248 18.80 18.58 1.53
C VAL A 248 17.33 18.93 1.83
N GLN A 249 16.42 18.15 1.25
CA GLN A 249 14.99 18.27 1.44
C GLN A 249 14.55 17.90 2.85
N ALA A 250 15.12 16.85 3.47
CA ALA A 250 14.83 16.49 4.85
C ALA A 250 15.41 17.51 5.84
N ALA A 251 16.62 18.03 5.56
CA ALA A 251 17.21 19.12 6.34
C ALA A 251 16.37 20.40 6.26
N TRP A 252 15.94 20.79 5.05
CA TRP A 252 15.06 21.93 4.83
C TRP A 252 13.71 21.74 5.51
N LEU A 253 13.09 20.56 5.38
CA LEU A 253 11.78 20.27 5.97
C LEU A 253 11.81 20.29 7.51
N LYS A 254 12.93 19.90 8.11
CA LYS A 254 13.15 19.99 9.56
C LYS A 254 13.02 21.44 10.07
N ASP A 255 13.47 22.41 9.28
CA ASP A 255 13.39 23.84 9.62
C ASP A 255 12.01 24.45 9.30
N HIS A 256 11.17 23.74 8.53
CA HIS A 256 9.83 24.17 8.12
C HIS A 256 8.73 23.32 8.76
N ARG A 257 8.60 23.42 10.10
CA ARG A 257 7.72 22.53 10.90
C ARG A 257 6.27 22.46 10.42
N ALA A 258 5.65 23.58 10.05
CA ALA A 258 4.27 23.59 9.59
C ALA A 258 4.08 22.77 8.31
N LEU A 259 4.98 22.97 7.33
CA LEU A 259 4.97 22.21 6.09
C LEU A 259 5.24 20.72 6.32
N ALA A 260 6.17 20.39 7.21
CA ALA A 260 6.44 19.01 7.62
C ALA A 260 5.17 18.34 8.18
N ARG A 261 4.45 19.03 9.08
CA ARG A 261 3.18 18.51 9.61
C ARG A 261 2.14 18.32 8.53
N THR A 262 2.01 19.25 7.59
CA THR A 262 1.05 19.13 6.49
C THR A 262 1.37 17.92 5.61
N LEU A 263 2.63 17.77 5.16
CA LEU A 263 3.04 16.66 4.29
C LEU A 263 2.83 15.30 4.96
N PHE A 264 3.34 15.12 6.17
CA PHE A 264 3.17 13.85 6.90
C PHE A 264 1.73 13.63 7.36
N GLY A 265 1.00 14.69 7.67
CA GLY A 265 -0.42 14.65 8.02
C GLY A 265 -1.32 14.21 6.88
N ILE A 266 -1.00 14.60 5.63
CA ILE A 266 -1.71 14.09 4.45
C ILE A 266 -1.52 12.58 4.31
N GLY A 267 -0.31 12.07 4.55
CA GLY A 267 -0.04 10.63 4.59
C GLY A 267 -0.91 9.91 5.62
N PHE A 268 -1.03 10.46 6.83
CA PHE A 268 -1.90 9.92 7.88
C PHE A 268 -3.38 9.88 7.47
N LEU A 269 -3.90 10.95 6.85
CA LEU A 269 -5.27 10.98 6.36
C LEU A 269 -5.51 9.95 5.24
N LEU A 270 -4.55 9.81 4.33
CA LEU A 270 -4.61 8.81 3.27
C LEU A 270 -4.70 7.39 3.85
N GLU A 271 -3.87 7.08 4.85
CA GLU A 271 -3.89 5.79 5.55
C GLU A 271 -5.22 5.54 6.27
N ALA A 272 -5.76 6.54 6.97
CA ALA A 272 -7.04 6.45 7.66
C ALA A 272 -8.20 6.18 6.69
N CYS A 273 -8.09 6.71 5.47
CA CYS A 273 -9.07 6.57 4.41
C CYS A 273 -8.87 5.32 3.55
N ALA A 274 -7.87 4.47 3.81
CA ALA A 274 -7.55 3.36 2.90
C ALA A 274 -8.71 2.37 2.69
N GLY A 275 -9.54 2.15 3.71
CA GLY A 275 -10.69 1.23 3.67
C GLY A 275 -11.72 1.56 2.59
N LEU A 276 -11.74 2.80 2.10
CA LEU A 276 -12.65 3.23 1.03
C LEU A 276 -12.33 2.62 -0.32
N ALA A 277 -11.09 2.17 -0.51
CA ALA A 277 -10.69 1.46 -1.72
C ALA A 277 -11.60 0.25 -2.00
N ILE A 278 -12.21 -0.33 -0.97
CA ILE A 278 -13.15 -1.46 -1.06
C ILE A 278 -14.50 -1.05 -1.67
N LEU A 279 -14.88 0.24 -1.58
CA LEU A 279 -16.21 0.70 -1.99
C LEU A 279 -16.39 0.76 -3.52
N SER A 280 -15.35 1.15 -4.26
CA SER A 280 -15.40 1.22 -5.72
C SER A 280 -14.02 1.23 -6.36
N ARG A 281 -13.96 0.89 -7.66
CA ARG A 281 -12.74 0.98 -8.47
C ARG A 281 -12.16 2.39 -8.52
N TRP A 282 -13.02 3.42 -8.52
CA TRP A 282 -12.59 4.81 -8.50
C TRP A 282 -11.87 5.15 -7.19
N PHE A 283 -12.42 4.72 -6.04
CA PHE A 283 -11.74 4.89 -4.76
C PHE A 283 -10.44 4.12 -4.70
N ALA A 284 -10.46 2.85 -5.13
CA ALA A 284 -9.27 2.02 -5.20
C ALA A 284 -8.19 2.74 -6.02
N PHE A 285 -8.52 3.26 -7.20
CA PHE A 285 -7.58 3.98 -8.06
C PHE A 285 -6.99 5.21 -7.37
N TRP A 286 -7.80 6.11 -6.82
CA TRP A 286 -7.30 7.34 -6.22
C TRP A 286 -6.51 7.10 -4.94
N ILE A 287 -6.97 6.19 -4.08
CA ILE A 287 -6.25 5.78 -2.87
C ILE A 287 -4.92 5.10 -3.26
N GLY A 288 -4.94 4.19 -4.25
CA GLY A 288 -3.75 3.54 -4.78
C GLY A 288 -2.74 4.52 -5.34
N LEU A 289 -3.21 5.52 -6.10
CA LEU A 289 -2.36 6.57 -6.66
C LEU A 289 -1.75 7.41 -5.53
N GLY A 290 -2.54 7.73 -4.50
CA GLY A 290 -2.07 8.38 -3.29
C GLY A 290 -0.97 7.59 -2.60
N PHE A 291 -1.13 6.26 -2.45
CA PHE A 291 -0.11 5.42 -1.79
C PHE A 291 1.16 5.27 -2.59
N VAL A 292 1.06 5.05 -3.91
CA VAL A 292 2.23 5.00 -4.79
C VAL A 292 2.97 6.34 -4.75
N SER A 293 2.25 7.46 -4.81
CA SER A 293 2.85 8.80 -4.73
C SER A 293 3.48 9.06 -3.37
N LEU A 294 2.81 8.68 -2.28
CA LEU A 294 3.33 8.79 -0.91
C LEU A 294 4.62 7.98 -0.77
N HIS A 295 4.63 6.71 -1.16
CA HIS A 295 5.83 5.86 -1.05
C HIS A 295 6.96 6.34 -1.96
N ALA A 296 6.66 6.78 -3.19
CA ALA A 296 7.67 7.38 -4.06
C ALA A 296 8.27 8.66 -3.43
N SER A 297 7.44 9.49 -2.79
CA SER A 297 7.91 10.69 -2.10
C SER A 297 8.76 10.35 -0.86
N ILE A 298 8.42 9.28 -0.13
CA ILE A 298 9.23 8.75 0.98
C ILE A 298 10.54 8.19 0.45
N GLY A 299 10.51 7.42 -0.64
CA GLY A 299 11.71 6.89 -1.30
C GLY A 299 12.64 8.02 -1.75
N TRP A 300 12.08 9.10 -2.29
CA TRP A 300 12.85 10.27 -2.68
C TRP A 300 13.39 11.07 -1.47
N LEU A 301 12.57 11.29 -0.44
CA LEU A 301 12.94 12.11 0.73
C LEU A 301 13.88 11.37 1.70
N MET A 302 13.69 10.06 1.85
CA MET A 302 14.31 9.22 2.88
C MET A 302 15.27 8.17 2.31
N ALA A 303 15.35 8.01 0.98
CA ALA A 303 16.03 6.89 0.33
C ALA A 303 15.53 5.51 0.83
N LEU A 304 14.27 5.46 1.27
CA LEU A 304 13.63 4.26 1.82
C LEU A 304 12.53 3.79 0.88
N TYR A 305 12.79 2.69 0.18
CA TYR A 305 11.91 2.17 -0.86
C TYR A 305 11.06 1.00 -0.35
N PHE A 306 9.78 1.00 -0.70
CA PHE A 306 8.85 -0.07 -0.37
C PHE A 306 8.24 -0.67 -1.65
N PRO A 307 9.07 -1.21 -2.56
CA PRO A 307 8.62 -1.60 -3.89
C PRO A 307 7.49 -2.62 -3.84
N LEU A 308 7.53 -3.58 -2.90
CA LEU A 308 6.46 -4.57 -2.76
C LEU A 308 5.09 -3.94 -2.48
N ASN A 309 5.03 -2.92 -1.63
CA ASN A 309 3.78 -2.22 -1.36
C ASN A 309 3.31 -1.45 -2.58
N GLU A 310 4.22 -0.70 -3.20
CA GLU A 310 3.92 0.08 -4.42
C GLU A 310 3.39 -0.82 -5.53
N TRP A 311 4.02 -1.98 -5.75
CA TRP A 311 3.57 -2.96 -6.74
C TRP A 311 2.20 -3.57 -6.40
N LEU A 312 1.93 -3.89 -5.13
CA LEU A 312 0.61 -4.36 -4.72
C LEU A 312 -0.49 -3.31 -4.93
N MET A 313 -0.19 -2.04 -4.62
CA MET A 313 -1.09 -0.92 -4.92
C MET A 313 -1.29 -0.79 -6.44
N ALA A 314 -0.21 -0.88 -7.24
CA ALA A 314 -0.31 -0.78 -8.69
C ALA A 314 -1.17 -1.91 -9.30
N ILE A 315 -1.00 -3.14 -8.83
CA ILE A 315 -1.76 -4.30 -9.35
C ILE A 315 -3.24 -4.19 -8.99
N TYR A 316 -3.56 -4.02 -7.71
CA TYR A 316 -4.94 -4.19 -7.24
C TYR A 316 -5.71 -2.87 -7.13
N PHE A 317 -5.04 -1.80 -6.71
CA PHE A 317 -5.70 -0.51 -6.49
C PHE A 317 -5.75 0.30 -7.78
N LEU A 318 -4.60 0.54 -8.41
CA LEU A 318 -4.55 1.23 -9.71
C LEU A 318 -5.20 0.36 -10.79
N ASN A 319 -4.84 -0.92 -10.86
CA ASN A 319 -5.49 -1.92 -11.72
C ASN A 319 -5.63 -1.44 -13.17
N ALA A 320 -4.51 -1.07 -13.79
CA ALA A 320 -4.46 -0.49 -15.13
C ALA A 320 -5.18 -1.37 -16.19
N ALA A 321 -4.96 -2.69 -16.15
CA ALA A 321 -5.65 -3.64 -17.04
C ALA A 321 -7.17 -3.54 -16.93
N GLY A 322 -7.66 -3.35 -15.72
CA GLY A 322 -9.07 -3.20 -15.43
C GLY A 322 -9.69 -1.91 -15.94
N TRP A 323 -8.96 -0.80 -15.87
CA TRP A 323 -9.38 0.46 -16.50
C TRP A 323 -9.39 0.36 -18.02
N ILE A 324 -8.37 -0.24 -18.62
CA ILE A 324 -8.32 -0.48 -20.08
C ILE A 324 -9.55 -1.29 -20.53
N ALA A 325 -9.89 -2.36 -19.80
CA ALA A 325 -11.08 -3.15 -20.07
C ALA A 325 -12.38 -2.31 -19.92
N ALA A 326 -12.50 -1.51 -18.86
CA ALA A 326 -13.67 -0.66 -18.62
C ALA A 326 -13.84 0.43 -19.70
N PHE A 327 -12.75 1.05 -20.16
CA PHE A 327 -12.78 2.03 -21.25
C PHE A 327 -13.24 1.39 -22.57
N ARG A 328 -12.73 0.19 -22.89
CA ARG A 328 -13.15 -0.56 -24.10
C ARG A 328 -14.63 -0.92 -24.06
N ALA A 329 -15.15 -1.29 -22.89
CA ALA A 329 -16.55 -1.66 -22.72
C ALA A 329 -17.51 -0.45 -22.65
N ARG A 330 -17.00 0.80 -22.64
CA ARG A 330 -17.79 2.03 -22.43
C ARG A 330 -18.61 2.05 -21.12
N GLU A 331 -18.23 1.25 -20.13
CA GLU A 331 -18.97 1.05 -18.88
C GLU A 331 -18.74 2.16 -17.83
N LEU A 332 -18.02 3.23 -18.18
CA LEU A 332 -17.71 4.30 -17.24
C LEU A 332 -18.85 5.32 -17.16
N THR A 333 -19.85 5.03 -16.34
CA THR A 333 -20.69 6.10 -15.77
C THR A 333 -19.82 6.99 -14.89
N ARG A 334 -19.59 8.23 -15.34
CA ARG A 334 -18.86 9.25 -14.58
C ARG A 334 -19.63 9.56 -13.28
N PRO A 335 -18.95 9.78 -12.14
CA PRO A 335 -19.60 10.41 -10.99
C PRO A 335 -20.18 11.77 -11.43
N SER A 336 -21.36 12.15 -10.92
CA SER A 336 -22.03 13.39 -11.34
C SER A 336 -21.19 14.64 -11.01
N THR A 337 -21.24 15.69 -11.83
CA THR A 337 -20.49 16.94 -11.64
C THR A 337 -20.79 17.59 -10.27
N THR A 338 -22.02 17.46 -9.78
CA THR A 338 -22.45 17.93 -8.46
C THR A 338 -21.74 17.21 -7.31
N THR A 339 -21.45 15.92 -7.50
CA THR A 339 -20.64 15.09 -6.59
C THR A 339 -19.22 15.62 -6.48
N TRP A 340 -18.65 16.08 -7.60
CA TRP A 340 -17.30 16.66 -7.63
C TRP A 340 -17.24 18.05 -7.00
N ILE A 341 -18.16 18.95 -7.33
CA ILE A 341 -18.17 20.34 -6.83
C ILE A 341 -18.37 20.40 -5.32
N ALA A 342 -19.40 19.72 -4.81
CA ALA A 342 -19.72 19.76 -3.38
C ALA A 342 -18.56 19.23 -2.52
N ALA A 343 -17.82 18.26 -3.04
CA ALA A 343 -16.81 17.56 -2.29
C ALA A 343 -15.43 18.24 -2.41
N THR A 344 -15.19 18.98 -3.50
CA THR A 344 -14.11 19.97 -3.60
C THR A 344 -14.30 21.10 -2.57
N ILE A 345 -15.52 21.63 -2.44
CA ILE A 345 -15.84 22.70 -1.47
C ILE A 345 -15.62 22.22 -0.02
N LEU A 346 -16.08 21.01 0.32
CA LEU A 346 -15.95 20.48 1.68
C LEU A 346 -14.51 20.09 2.06
N THR A 347 -13.72 19.58 1.11
CA THR A 347 -12.31 19.29 1.37
C THR A 347 -11.48 20.57 1.47
N SER A 348 -11.79 21.58 0.63
CA SER A 348 -11.19 22.91 0.72
C SER A 348 -11.55 23.60 2.04
N ALA A 349 -12.77 23.43 2.53
CA ALA A 349 -13.21 23.96 3.83
C ALA A 349 -12.54 23.24 5.02
N ALA A 350 -12.36 21.91 4.97
CA ALA A 350 -11.64 21.16 5.99
C ALA A 350 -10.14 21.48 6.01
N PHE A 351 -9.54 21.68 4.83
CA PHE A 351 -8.17 22.16 4.70
C PHE A 351 -8.01 23.59 5.20
N ALA A 352 -8.90 24.51 4.81
CA ALA A 352 -8.90 25.88 5.31
C ALA A 352 -9.08 25.93 6.84
N ALA A 353 -10.01 25.17 7.40
CA ALA A 353 -10.26 25.12 8.85
C ALA A 353 -9.06 24.58 9.66
N SER A 354 -8.26 23.68 9.08
CA SER A 354 -7.05 23.14 9.71
C SER A 354 -5.80 24.00 9.48
N ALA A 355 -5.75 24.78 8.41
CA ALA A 355 -4.64 25.67 8.08
C ALA A 355 -4.74 27.07 8.70
N LEU A 356 -5.97 27.59 8.91
CA LEU A 356 -6.22 28.97 9.34
C LEU A 356 -5.52 29.41 10.64
N PRO A 357 -5.34 28.57 11.67
CA PRO A 357 -4.67 29.00 12.90
C PRO A 357 -3.14 29.20 12.78
N SER A 358 -2.53 28.92 11.61
CA SER A 358 -1.07 28.74 11.51
C SER A 358 -0.38 29.43 10.32
N LEU A 359 -1.10 30.22 9.52
CA LEU A 359 -0.51 30.90 8.36
C LEU A 359 0.17 32.21 8.78
N SER A 360 1.48 32.30 8.56
CA SER A 360 2.20 33.57 8.63
C SER A 360 1.85 34.47 7.42
N PRO A 361 2.04 35.80 7.50
CA PRO A 361 1.79 36.73 6.39
C PRO A 361 2.53 36.35 5.09
N THR A 362 3.67 35.66 5.21
CA THR A 362 4.49 35.17 4.09
C THR A 362 3.81 34.04 3.32
N ALA A 363 3.07 33.15 3.99
CA ALA A 363 2.35 32.05 3.35
C ALA A 363 1.14 32.54 2.55
N THR A 364 0.51 33.64 2.98
CA THR A 364 -0.56 34.33 2.24
C THR A 364 -0.03 34.96 0.93
N GLY A 365 1.24 35.38 0.90
CA GLY A 365 1.91 35.89 -0.29
C GLY A 365 2.18 34.83 -1.35
N MET A 366 2.58 33.61 -0.96
CA MET A 366 2.83 32.51 -1.90
C MET A 366 1.55 31.97 -2.53
N LEU A 367 0.42 31.94 -1.79
CA LEU A 367 -0.87 31.54 -2.36
C LEU A 367 -1.35 32.50 -3.47
N ARG A 368 -0.95 33.78 -3.41
CA ARG A 368 -1.24 34.76 -4.48
C ARG A 368 -0.42 34.51 -5.75
N VAL A 369 0.77 33.92 -5.65
CA VAL A 369 1.61 33.57 -6.81
C VAL A 369 1.03 32.40 -7.59
N THR A 370 0.42 31.43 -6.92
CA THR A 370 -0.22 30.26 -7.55
C THR A 370 -1.49 30.60 -8.35
N ILE A 371 -2.04 31.81 -8.17
CA ILE A 371 -3.26 32.29 -8.84
C ILE A 371 -2.93 33.40 -9.88
N ALA A 372 -1.64 33.75 -10.06
CA ALA A 372 -1.25 34.79 -11.00
C ALA A 372 -1.39 34.32 -12.47
N PRO A 373 -1.87 35.19 -13.38
CA PRO A 373 -2.01 34.86 -14.79
C PRO A 373 -0.66 34.54 -15.45
N ALA A 374 -0.68 33.61 -16.41
CA ALA A 374 0.48 33.03 -17.08
C ALA A 374 1.45 34.04 -17.73
N SER A 375 1.00 35.27 -17.99
CA SER A 375 1.82 36.37 -18.50
C SER A 375 2.91 36.85 -17.54
N SER A 376 2.88 36.43 -16.27
CA SER A 376 3.84 36.84 -15.23
C SER A 376 5.07 35.92 -15.12
N LEU A 377 5.05 34.76 -15.80
CA LEU A 377 6.03 33.67 -15.62
C LEU A 377 7.35 33.86 -16.39
N SER A 378 7.37 34.68 -17.44
CA SER A 378 8.57 34.87 -18.27
C SER A 378 9.66 35.71 -17.59
N ALA A 379 9.30 36.57 -16.64
CA ALA A 379 10.26 37.42 -15.92
C ALA A 379 11.04 36.68 -14.81
N ILE A 380 10.65 35.46 -14.44
CA ILE A 380 11.20 34.71 -13.31
C ILE A 380 12.25 33.66 -13.75
N LEU A 381 12.37 33.40 -15.06
CA LEU A 381 13.26 32.37 -15.63
C LEU A 381 14.66 32.93 -15.97
N SER A 382 15.42 33.30 -14.94
CA SER A 382 16.90 33.41 -14.98
C SER A 382 17.53 32.07 -14.54
N PRO A 383 18.85 31.81 -14.72
CA PRO A 383 19.37 30.44 -14.76
C PRO A 383 19.11 29.69 -13.45
N VAL A 384 18.32 28.63 -13.58
CA VAL A 384 17.73 27.89 -12.47
C VAL A 384 18.81 27.00 -11.86
N THR A 385 19.20 27.29 -10.62
CA THR A 385 20.11 26.44 -9.84
C THR A 385 19.34 25.26 -9.20
N PRO A 386 20.00 24.15 -8.85
CA PRO A 386 19.36 23.03 -8.14
C PRO A 386 18.60 23.44 -6.86
N ALA A 387 19.07 24.51 -6.19
CA ALA A 387 18.40 25.09 -5.01
C ALA A 387 17.04 25.73 -5.34
N THR A 388 16.84 26.21 -6.57
CA THR A 388 15.56 26.78 -7.05
C THR A 388 14.60 25.73 -7.63
N LEU A 389 15.09 24.56 -8.04
CA LEU A 389 14.25 23.44 -8.51
C LEU A 389 13.64 22.62 -7.36
N ALA A 390 14.31 22.52 -6.22
CA ALA A 390 13.80 21.76 -5.08
C ALA A 390 12.43 22.27 -4.58
N PRO A 391 12.21 23.58 -4.40
CA PRO A 391 10.89 24.13 -4.04
C PRO A 391 9.83 23.90 -5.12
N LEU A 392 10.20 23.98 -6.40
CA LEU A 392 9.27 23.79 -7.52
C LEU A 392 8.82 22.32 -7.64
N ASN A 393 9.75 21.37 -7.51
CA ASN A 393 9.42 19.94 -7.50
C ASN A 393 8.60 19.55 -6.26
N LEU A 394 8.88 20.17 -5.10
CA LEU A 394 8.03 20.05 -3.91
C LEU A 394 6.64 20.65 -4.11
N ALA A 395 6.53 21.81 -4.78
CA ALA A 395 5.25 22.44 -5.08
C ALA A 395 4.42 21.63 -6.08
N LEU A 396 5.05 21.01 -7.08
CA LEU A 396 4.39 20.11 -8.03
C LEU A 396 3.97 18.80 -7.36
N GLY A 397 4.83 18.22 -6.51
CA GLY A 397 4.47 17.07 -5.68
C GLY A 397 3.33 17.38 -4.71
N PHE A 398 3.33 18.58 -4.11
CA PHE A 398 2.26 19.05 -3.24
C PHE A 398 0.96 19.26 -4.01
N ALA A 399 1.00 19.94 -5.16
CA ALA A 399 -0.17 20.14 -6.01
C ALA A 399 -0.77 18.80 -6.44
N PHE A 400 0.07 17.85 -6.86
CA PHE A 400 -0.37 16.52 -7.24
C PHE A 400 -0.99 15.74 -6.07
N GLN A 401 -0.33 15.74 -4.90
CA GLN A 401 -0.85 15.09 -3.69
C GLN A 401 -2.13 15.76 -3.16
N THR A 402 -2.23 17.09 -3.22
CA THR A 402 -3.44 17.85 -2.85
C THR A 402 -4.58 17.54 -3.81
N ILE A 403 -4.34 17.44 -5.11
CA ILE A 403 -5.36 17.02 -6.09
C ILE A 403 -5.83 15.60 -5.77
N ILE A 404 -4.93 14.65 -5.54
CA ILE A 404 -5.29 13.26 -5.21
C ILE A 404 -6.08 13.19 -3.90
N THR A 405 -5.66 13.90 -2.86
CA THR A 405 -6.33 13.92 -1.54
C THR A 405 -7.71 14.56 -1.66
N THR A 406 -7.81 15.67 -2.40
CA THR A 406 -9.07 16.36 -2.67
C THR A 406 -10.04 15.46 -3.42
N VAL A 407 -9.56 14.72 -4.42
CA VAL A 407 -10.36 13.78 -5.21
C VAL A 407 -10.79 12.56 -4.38
N ALA A 408 -9.91 11.99 -3.56
CA ALA A 408 -10.22 10.85 -2.70
C ALA A 408 -11.22 11.20 -1.59
N PHE A 409 -11.03 12.35 -0.94
CA PHE A 409 -11.95 12.87 0.08
C PHE A 409 -13.29 13.32 -0.53
N SER A 410 -13.26 13.74 -1.79
CA SER A 410 -14.46 14.11 -2.54
C SER A 410 -15.40 12.94 -2.78
N GLY A 411 -14.83 11.79 -3.17
CA GLY A 411 -15.60 10.56 -3.27
C GLY A 411 -16.17 10.15 -1.90
N LEU A 412 -15.38 10.24 -0.83
CA LEU A 412 -15.70 9.81 0.54
C LEU A 412 -17.05 10.30 1.03
N LEU A 413 -17.22 11.62 0.92
CA LEU A 413 -18.39 12.31 1.40
C LEU A 413 -19.63 11.97 0.56
N SER A 414 -19.41 11.66 -0.71
CA SER A 414 -20.44 11.26 -1.65
C SER A 414 -20.94 9.84 -1.37
N ALA A 415 -20.03 8.91 -1.05
CA ALA A 415 -20.38 7.57 -0.60
C ALA A 415 -21.11 7.59 0.75
N TRP A 416 -20.66 8.43 1.70
CA TRP A 416 -21.34 8.63 2.98
C TRP A 416 -22.75 9.20 2.81
N ARG A 417 -22.95 10.19 1.94
CA ARG A 417 -24.28 10.77 1.66
C ARG A 417 -25.22 9.76 0.99
N LEU A 418 -24.71 8.92 0.08
CA LEU A 418 -25.46 7.82 -0.53
C LEU A 418 -25.85 6.74 0.49
N LEU A 419 -24.98 6.46 1.46
CA LEU A 419 -25.29 5.58 2.58
C LEU A 419 -26.33 6.21 3.51
N ALA A 420 -26.12 7.46 3.93
CA ALA A 420 -27.02 8.19 4.82
C ALA A 420 -28.42 8.42 4.23
N SER A 421 -28.53 8.68 2.92
CA SER A 421 -29.82 8.83 2.24
C SER A 421 -30.59 7.51 2.17
N ARG A 422 -29.89 6.37 2.13
CA ARG A 422 -30.52 5.03 2.21
C ARG A 422 -30.98 4.65 3.62
N PHE A 423 -30.49 5.32 4.65
CA PHE A 423 -30.92 5.13 6.04
C PHE A 423 -32.01 6.09 6.51
N ARG A 424 -32.32 7.16 5.75
CA ARG A 424 -33.54 7.94 5.97
C ARG A 424 -34.73 7.14 5.44
N ARG A 425 -35.44 6.44 6.33
CA ARG A 425 -36.80 5.99 6.03
C ARG A 425 -37.64 7.24 5.72
N PRO A 426 -38.50 7.23 4.68
CA PRO A 426 -39.51 8.27 4.59
C PRO A 426 -40.31 8.22 5.89
N ALA A 427 -40.36 9.36 6.60
CA ALA A 427 -41.34 9.54 7.64
C ALA A 427 -42.69 9.26 6.98
N SER A 428 -43.37 8.21 7.43
CA SER A 428 -44.74 7.96 7.04
C SER A 428 -45.52 9.24 7.30
N GLN A 429 -46.07 9.82 6.23
CA GLN A 429 -47.10 10.84 6.36
C GLN A 429 -48.24 10.20 7.12
N GLY A 430 -48.41 10.65 8.37
CA GLY A 430 -49.62 10.48 9.16
C GLY A 430 -50.42 11.76 9.07
#